data_AF-A0A925RS25-F1
#
_entry.id   AF-A0A925RS25-F1
#
_cell.length_a   1.000
_cell.length_b   1.000
_cell.length_c   1.000
_cell.angle_alpha   90.00
_cell.angle_beta   90.00
_cell.angle_gamma   90.00
#
_symmetry.space_group_name_H-M   'P 1'
#
loop_
_entity.id
_entity.type
_entity.pdbx_description
1 polymer ?
#
loop_
_entity_poly.entity_id
_entity_poly.type
_entity_poly.pdbx_seq_one_letter_code
_entity_poly.pdbx_strand_id
1 'polypeptide(L)'
;MKKISSNKPGYHIDVIKKGEVGKSSKILEEVMELIDAEKQECKIMILVELSDTIGAIEYYLQKNNFGVGIADLKKMSDITKRAFINGHRK
;
A
#
# COMPACT_ATOMS: atom_id res chain seq x y z
N MET A 1 -28.27 17.65 -6.81
CA MET A 1 -26.96 18.28 -6.58
C MET A 1 -26.27 17.59 -5.41
N LYS A 2 -25.07 17.05 -5.61
CA LYS A 2 -24.30 16.29 -4.60
C LYS A 2 -23.92 17.19 -3.43
N LYS A 3 -24.26 16.79 -2.19
CA LYS A 3 -23.63 17.32 -0.97
C LYS A 3 -22.21 16.76 -0.90
N ILE A 4 -21.22 17.58 -1.24
CA ILE A 4 -19.81 17.27 -0.96
C ILE A 4 -19.60 17.64 0.52
N SER A 5 -19.50 16.64 1.39
CA SER A 5 -19.10 16.85 2.79
C SER A 5 -17.58 17.07 2.81
N SER A 6 -17.18 18.32 2.63
CA SER A 6 -15.79 18.80 2.61
C SER A 6 -15.22 18.94 4.02
N ASN A 7 -14.88 17.82 4.66
CA ASN A 7 -14.07 17.89 5.88
C ASN A 7 -13.20 16.64 6.08
N LYS A 8 -12.20 16.45 5.21
CA LYS A 8 -11.06 15.59 5.53
C LYS A 8 -9.77 16.37 5.24
N PRO A 9 -8.85 16.52 6.21
CA PRO A 9 -7.51 17.01 5.91
C PRO A 9 -6.80 15.92 5.10
N GLY A 10 -6.53 16.20 3.84
CA GLY A 10 -5.87 15.28 2.90
C GLY A 10 -5.82 15.90 1.51
N TYR A 11 -4.78 15.60 0.77
CA TYR A 11 -4.56 16.03 -0.62
C TYR A 11 -5.29 15.13 -1.64
N HIS A 12 -6.03 14.11 -1.16
CA HIS A 12 -6.82 13.21 -1.99
C HIS A 12 -8.16 13.82 -2.42
N ILE A 13 -8.51 13.62 -3.70
CA ILE A 13 -9.77 14.12 -4.27
C ILE A 13 -10.88 13.07 -4.20
N ASP A 14 -10.54 11.78 -4.25
CA ASP A 14 -11.47 10.68 -4.06
C ASP A 14 -11.83 10.48 -2.58
N VAL A 15 -13.08 10.06 -2.33
CA VAL A 15 -13.51 9.67 -0.99
C VAL A 15 -13.02 8.26 -0.69
N ILE A 16 -11.89 8.18 0.01
CA ILE A 16 -11.28 6.90 0.37
C ILE A 16 -11.73 6.49 1.78
N LYS A 17 -12.04 5.20 1.92
CA LYS A 17 -12.47 4.60 3.19
C LYS A 17 -11.23 4.32 4.03
N LYS A 18 -11.22 4.83 5.26
CA LYS A 18 -10.16 4.53 6.21
C LYS A 18 -10.14 3.05 6.60
N GLY A 19 -8.96 2.46 6.51
CA GLY A 19 -8.64 1.13 7.01
C GLY A 19 -8.30 1.14 8.49
N GLU A 20 -8.04 -0.05 9.02
CA GLU A 20 -7.66 -0.25 10.41
C GLU A 20 -6.18 -0.61 10.49
N VAL A 21 -5.40 0.17 11.24
CA VAL A 21 -3.95 -0.03 11.39
C VAL A 21 -3.65 -1.46 11.87
N GLY A 22 -2.71 -2.13 11.20
CA GLY A 22 -2.36 -3.53 11.46
C GLY A 22 -3.29 -4.56 10.80
N LYS A 23 -4.30 -4.14 10.02
CA LYS A 23 -5.14 -5.01 9.19
C LYS A 23 -4.92 -4.74 7.70
N SER A 24 -5.29 -5.71 6.87
CA SER A 24 -5.22 -5.57 5.41
C SER A 24 -6.08 -4.43 4.86
N SER A 25 -7.10 -3.99 5.59
CA SER A 25 -7.90 -2.82 5.23
C SER A 25 -7.10 -1.52 5.21
N LYS A 26 -6.03 -1.38 6.01
CA LYS A 26 -5.14 -0.22 5.95
C LYS A 26 -4.23 -0.28 4.72
N ILE A 27 -3.71 -1.45 4.38
CA ILE A 27 -2.96 -1.64 3.12
C ILE A 27 -3.85 -1.27 1.91
N LEU A 28 -5.13 -1.66 1.94
CA LEU A 28 -6.07 -1.28 0.88
C LEU A 28 -6.34 0.23 0.83
N GLU A 29 -6.37 0.92 1.97
CA GLU A 29 -6.49 2.39 2.02
C GLU A 29 -5.33 3.06 1.25
N GLU A 30 -4.08 2.72 1.58
CA GLU A 30 -2.89 3.32 0.94
C GLU A 30 -2.84 3.03 -0.57
N VAL A 31 -3.27 1.84 -1.01
CA VAL A 31 -3.36 1.51 -2.44
C VAL A 31 -4.41 2.36 -3.16
N MET A 32 -5.54 2.65 -2.49
CA MET A 32 -6.56 3.53 -3.05
C MET A 32 -6.09 4.99 -3.09
N GLU A 33 -5.30 5.42 -2.10
CA GLU A 33 -4.65 6.74 -2.06
C GLU A 33 -3.60 6.87 -3.18
N LEU A 34 -2.83 5.82 -3.45
CA LEU A 34 -1.92 5.74 -4.61
C LEU A 34 -2.68 5.90 -5.94
N ILE A 35 -3.79 5.20 -6.13
CA ILE A 35 -4.60 5.30 -7.36
C ILE A 35 -5.17 6.72 -7.53
N ASP A 36 -5.59 7.35 -6.44
CA ASP A 36 -5.99 8.76 -6.45
C ASP A 36 -4.82 9.66 -6.84
N ALA A 37 -3.61 9.39 -6.33
CA ALA A 37 -2.41 10.14 -6.69
C ALA A 37 -1.99 10.00 -8.16
N GLU A 38 -2.17 8.83 -8.75
CA GLU A 38 -1.97 8.58 -10.18
C GLU A 38 -2.97 9.38 -11.03
N LYS A 39 -4.25 9.40 -10.64
CA LYS A 39 -5.29 10.21 -11.33
C LYS A 39 -5.01 11.70 -11.26
N GLN A 40 -4.40 12.17 -10.17
CA GLN A 40 -3.98 13.56 -10.00
C GLN A 40 -2.65 13.87 -10.70
N GLU A 41 -1.99 12.87 -11.31
CA GLU A 41 -0.67 13.00 -11.95
C GLU A 41 0.42 13.57 -11.03
N CYS A 42 0.26 13.40 -9.70
CA CYS A 42 1.15 13.98 -8.70
C CYS A 42 2.27 13.00 -8.31
N LYS A 43 3.43 13.12 -8.98
CA LYS A 43 4.58 12.22 -8.77
C LYS A 43 5.05 12.11 -7.33
N ILE A 44 5.06 13.21 -6.58
CA ILE A 44 5.52 13.20 -5.19
C ILE A 44 4.53 12.46 -4.30
N MET A 45 3.23 12.69 -4.50
CA MET A 45 2.19 12.00 -3.76
C MET A 45 2.22 10.49 -4.03
N ILE A 46 2.40 10.08 -5.30
CA ILE A 46 2.61 8.66 -5.66
C ILE A 46 3.74 8.02 -4.83
N LEU A 47 4.88 8.70 -4.66
CA LEU A 47 6.01 8.19 -3.88
C LEU A 47 5.74 8.14 -2.37
N VAL A 48 4.93 9.08 -1.87
CA VAL A 48 4.45 9.08 -0.48
C VAL A 48 3.55 7.87 -0.25
N GLU A 49 2.54 7.66 -1.09
CA GLU A 49 1.59 6.54 -0.91
C GLU A 49 2.25 5.17 -1.09
N LEU A 50 3.29 5.07 -1.94
CA LEU A 50 4.12 3.87 -2.02
C LEU A 50 4.90 3.62 -0.72
N SER A 51 5.39 4.68 -0.09
CA SER A 51 6.09 4.60 1.19
C SER A 51 5.13 4.26 2.34
N ASP A 52 3.92 4.82 2.33
CA ASP A 52 2.88 4.54 3.31
C ASP A 52 2.34 3.11 3.16
N THR A 53 2.24 2.59 1.93
CA THR A 53 1.94 1.17 1.66
C THR A 53 2.98 0.24 2.31
N ILE A 54 4.27 0.57 2.21
CA ILE A 54 5.35 -0.18 2.88
C ILE A 54 5.13 -0.16 4.39
N GLY A 55 4.87 1.01 4.98
CA GLY A 55 4.58 1.15 6.41
C GLY A 55 3.36 0.35 6.86
N ALA A 56 2.27 0.36 6.08
CA ALA A 56 1.06 -0.41 6.36
C ALA A 56 1.33 -1.93 6.37
N ILE A 57 2.17 -2.42 5.45
CA ILE A 57 2.62 -3.83 5.42
C ILE A 57 3.46 -4.16 6.66
N GLU A 58 4.39 -3.29 7.05
CA GLU A 58 5.20 -3.51 8.26
C GLU A 58 4.33 -3.60 9.52
N TYR A 59 3.37 -2.69 9.68
CA TYR A 59 2.41 -2.75 10.79
C TYR A 59 1.56 -4.03 10.75
N TYR A 60 1.14 -4.48 9.57
CA TYR A 60 0.42 -5.74 9.42
C TYR A 60 1.25 -6.93 9.89
N LEU A 61 2.52 -7.00 9.50
CA LEU A 61 3.44 -8.07 9.94
C LEU A 61 3.64 -8.05 11.46
N GLN A 62 3.90 -6.87 12.03
CA GLN A 62 4.09 -6.69 13.47
C GLN A 62 2.85 -7.11 14.25
N LYS A 63 1.65 -6.69 13.81
CA LYS A 63 0.40 -6.97 14.54
C LYS A 63 0.02 -8.45 14.54
N ASN A 64 0.31 -9.17 13.46
CA ASN A 64 0.01 -10.59 13.32
C ASN A 64 1.12 -11.51 13.87
N ASN A 65 2.23 -10.94 14.34
CA ASN A 65 3.29 -11.63 15.07
C ASN A 65 3.87 -12.86 14.32
N PHE A 66 4.06 -12.74 13.01
CA PHE A 66 4.63 -13.82 12.18
C PHE A 66 6.11 -14.11 12.48
N GLY A 67 6.79 -13.26 13.24
CA GLY A 67 8.23 -13.38 13.50
C GLY A 67 9.10 -13.07 12.27
N VAL A 68 8.54 -12.44 11.25
CA VAL A 68 9.23 -12.03 10.02
C VAL A 68 9.01 -10.56 9.73
N GLY A 69 9.95 -9.93 9.03
CA GLY A 69 9.89 -8.52 8.64
C GLY A 69 9.73 -8.32 7.14
N ILE A 70 9.68 -7.06 6.71
CA ILE A 70 9.58 -6.72 5.28
C ILE A 70 10.80 -7.20 4.48
N ALA A 71 11.97 -7.28 5.12
CA ALA A 71 13.18 -7.83 4.52
C ALA A 71 13.01 -9.30 4.11
N ASP A 72 12.27 -10.09 4.90
CA ASP A 72 11.98 -11.48 4.58
C ASP A 72 11.01 -11.60 3.40
N LEU A 73 9.98 -10.73 3.35
CA LEU A 73 9.09 -10.64 2.18
C LEU A 73 9.86 -10.27 0.92
N LYS A 74 10.78 -9.30 1.01
CA LYS A 74 11.62 -8.89 -0.11
C LYS A 74 12.54 -10.03 -0.57
N LYS A 75 13.17 -10.75 0.36
CA LYS A 75 13.98 -11.93 0.06
C LYS A 75 13.15 -13.00 -0.67
N MET A 76 11.93 -13.26 -0.24
CA MET A 76 11.03 -14.21 -0.91
C MET A 76 10.61 -13.72 -2.31
N SER A 77 10.37 -12.43 -2.48
CA SER A 77 10.09 -11.80 -3.78
C SER A 77 11.28 -11.96 -4.75
N ASP A 78 12.51 -11.76 -4.28
CA ASP A 78 13.72 -11.91 -5.10
C ASP A 78 13.98 -13.37 -5.49
N ILE A 79 13.78 -14.32 -4.57
CA ILE A 79 13.83 -15.76 -4.87
C ILE A 79 12.83 -16.11 -5.97
N THR A 80 11.62 -15.56 -5.88
CA THR A 80 10.55 -15.76 -6.87
C THR A 80 10.92 -15.17 -8.23
N LYS A 81 11.43 -13.93 -8.26
CA LYS A 81 11.88 -13.27 -9.49
C LYS A 81 12.98 -14.06 -10.20
N ARG A 82 13.96 -14.57 -9.44
CA ARG A 82 14.99 -15.47 -9.97
C ARG A 82 14.39 -16.75 -10.57
N ALA A 83 13.42 -17.37 -9.89
CA ALA A 83 12.78 -18.60 -10.39
C ALA A 83 11.99 -18.36 -11.69
N PHE A 84 11.33 -17.20 -11.82
CA PHE A 84 10.66 -16.79 -13.06
C PHE A 84 11.65 -16.55 -14.21
N ILE A 85 12.72 -15.78 -13.97
CA ILE A 85 13.73 -15.47 -15.00
C ILE A 85 14.42 -16.75 -15.48
N ASN A 86 14.70 -17.70 -14.57
CA ASN A 86 15.38 -18.94 -14.90
C ASN A 86 14.46 -20.04 -15.44
N GLY A 87 13.16 -19.76 -15.66
CA GLY A 87 12.22 -20.71 -16.28
C GLY A 87 11.82 -21.91 -15.43
N HIS A 88 12.07 -21.88 -14.11
CA HIS A 88 11.78 -23.00 -13.20
C HIS A 88 10.41 -22.94 -12.51
N ARG A 89 9.62 -21.87 -12.73
CA ARG A 89 8.18 -21.89 -12.43
C ARG A 89 7.42 -22.33 -13.68
N LYS A 90 6.78 -23.50 -13.60
CA LYS A 90 5.70 -23.89 -14.52
C LYS A 90 4.41 -23.19 -14.14
#